data_AF-A0A413R0K2-F1
#
_entry.id   AF-A0A413R0K2-F1
#
_cell.length_a   1.000
_cell.length_b   1.000
_cell.length_c   1.000
_cell.angle_alpha   90.00
_cell.angle_beta   90.00
_cell.angle_gamma   90.00
#
_symmetry.space_group_name_H-M   'P 1'
#
loop_
_entity.id
_entity.type
_entity.pdbx_description
1 polymer ?
#
loop_
_entity_poly.entity_id
_entity_poly.type
_entity_poly.pdbx_seq_one_letter_code
_entity_poly.pdbx_strand_id
1 'polypeptide(L)'
;MSVLDNFVEEMLQVEVPKRVLLERMLHGLEVEKPPQFKIPAPQYTFESNLHGLRYDYQKKEVTISYKVAPKVYDDVTVAFATFKVLLEGIAVCIRMQKW
;
A
#
# COMPACT_ATOMS: atom_id res chain seq x y z
N MET A 1 5.68 12.51 -12.00
CA MET A 1 5.57 11.85 -10.69
C MET A 1 4.83 10.55 -10.91
N SER A 2 5.35 9.42 -10.45
CA SER A 2 4.70 8.11 -10.60
C SER A 2 3.68 7.87 -9.47
N VAL A 3 2.79 6.88 -9.64
CA VAL A 3 1.88 6.46 -8.55
C VAL A 3 2.65 5.99 -7.32
N LEU A 4 3.84 5.42 -7.50
CA LEU A 4 4.70 4.98 -6.40
C LEU A 4 5.28 6.17 -5.64
N ASP A 5 5.74 7.21 -6.35
CA ASP A 5 6.24 8.44 -5.72
C ASP A 5 5.13 9.09 -4.88
N ASN A 6 3.93 9.20 -5.45
CA ASN A 6 2.79 9.79 -4.75
C ASN A 6 2.35 8.95 -3.54
N PHE A 7 2.40 7.62 -3.64
CA PHE A 7 2.15 6.73 -2.51
C PHE A 7 3.17 6.95 -1.38
N VAL A 8 4.46 7.03 -1.71
CA VAL A 8 5.51 7.28 -0.70
C VAL A 8 5.29 8.64 -0.03
N GLU A 9 5.02 9.70 -0.79
CA GLU A 9 4.72 11.02 -0.26
C GLU A 9 3.52 11.00 0.68
N GLU A 10 2.40 10.38 0.27
CA GLU A 10 1.22 10.20 1.13
C GLU A 10 1.59 9.49 2.42
N MET A 11 2.32 8.38 2.33
CA MET A 11 2.66 7.57 3.50
C MET A 11 3.58 8.29 4.49
N LEU A 12 4.39 9.24 4.03
CA LEU A 12 5.26 10.08 4.87
C LEU A 12 4.55 11.31 5.48
N GLN A 13 3.31 11.64 5.08
CA GLN A 13 2.58 12.77 5.68
C GLN A 13 2.27 12.53 7.17
N VAL A 14 2.61 13.52 7.99
CA VAL A 14 2.55 13.48 9.47
C VAL A 14 1.12 13.53 10.03
N GLU A 15 0.18 14.08 9.26
CA GLU A 15 -1.19 14.40 9.72
C GLU A 15 -2.03 13.17 10.09
N VAL A 16 -1.67 11.99 9.57
CA VAL A 16 -2.43 10.75 9.80
C VAL A 16 -1.49 9.69 10.35
N PRO A 17 -1.80 9.08 11.51
CA PRO A 17 -1.05 7.93 12.01
C PRO A 17 -1.18 6.73 11.06
N LYS A 18 -0.19 6.54 10.18
CA LYS A 18 -0.19 5.45 9.18
C LYS A 18 0.50 4.17 9.65
N ARG A 19 0.98 4.15 10.89
CA ARG A 19 1.67 2.99 11.48
C ARG A 19 0.83 1.71 11.44
N VAL A 20 -0.44 1.80 11.84
CA VAL A 20 -1.36 0.64 11.82
C VAL A 20 -1.60 0.16 10.39
N LEU A 21 -1.72 1.08 9.43
CA LEU A 21 -1.87 0.71 8.01
C LEU A 21 -0.61 0.00 7.49
N LEU A 22 0.59 0.53 7.79
CA LEU A 22 1.87 -0.09 7.43
C LEU A 22 2.01 -1.50 8.01
N GLU A 23 1.74 -1.66 9.31
CA GLU A 23 1.79 -2.97 9.99
C GLU A 23 0.81 -3.97 9.34
N ARG A 24 -0.39 -3.53 8.98
CA ARG A 24 -1.37 -4.37 8.28
C ARG A 24 -0.94 -4.73 6.87
N MET A 25 -0.34 -3.80 6.12
CA MET A 25 0.17 -4.07 4.77
C MET A 25 1.39 -5.02 4.79
N LEU A 26 2.28 -4.87 5.77
CA LEU A 26 3.40 -5.78 6.00
C LEU A 26 2.91 -7.18 6.35
N HIS A 27 1.99 -7.30 7.32
CA HIS A 27 1.38 -8.60 7.66
C HIS A 27 0.67 -9.22 6.46
N GLY A 28 0.02 -8.39 5.64
CA GLY A 28 -0.64 -8.80 4.40
C GLY A 28 0.29 -9.37 3.34
N LEU A 29 1.62 -9.19 3.44
CA LEU A 29 2.60 -9.82 2.54
C LEU A 29 2.93 -11.26 2.98
N GLU A 30 2.72 -11.56 4.26
CA GLU A 30 3.05 -12.87 4.88
C GLU A 30 1.81 -13.77 4.95
N VAL A 31 0.65 -13.17 5.20
CA VAL A 31 -0.61 -13.87 5.42
C VAL A 31 -1.69 -13.26 4.53
N GLU A 32 -2.27 -14.09 3.66
CA GLU A 32 -3.44 -13.70 2.89
C GLU A 32 -4.62 -13.43 3.82
N LYS A 33 -5.32 -12.31 3.58
CA LYS A 33 -6.54 -12.02 4.34
C LYS A 33 -7.61 -13.06 4.02
N PRO A 34 -8.36 -13.55 5.02
CA PRO A 34 -9.49 -14.41 4.74
C PRO A 34 -10.48 -13.69 3.82
N PRO A 35 -11.11 -14.42 2.87
CA PRO A 35 -12.06 -13.83 1.95
C PRO A 35 -13.19 -13.15 2.72
N GLN A 36 -13.51 -11.91 2.34
CA GLN A 36 -14.64 -11.18 2.90
C GLN A 36 -15.89 -11.53 2.11
N PHE A 37 -16.96 -11.94 2.79
CA PHE A 37 -18.29 -12.21 2.20
C PHE A 37 -19.04 -10.92 1.80
N LYS A 38 -18.34 -9.88 1.36
CA LYS A 38 -18.95 -8.64 0.88
C LYS A 38 -19.29 -8.75 -0.59
N ILE A 39 -20.51 -8.37 -0.96
CA ILE A 39 -20.99 -8.30 -2.33
C ILE A 39 -21.34 -6.84 -2.63
N PRO A 40 -20.66 -6.17 -3.58
CA PRO A 40 -19.57 -6.69 -4.41
C PRO A 40 -18.26 -6.88 -3.63
N ALA A 41 -17.38 -7.75 -4.15
CA ALA A 41 -16.05 -7.95 -3.57
C ALA A 41 -15.26 -6.62 -3.59
N PRO A 42 -14.46 -6.32 -2.55
CA PRO A 42 -13.63 -5.12 -2.53
C PRO A 42 -12.65 -5.11 -3.72
N GLN A 43 -12.51 -3.94 -4.37
CA GLN A 43 -11.59 -3.78 -5.50
C GLN A 43 -10.11 -3.86 -5.08
N TYR A 44 -9.81 -3.48 -3.82
CA TYR A 44 -8.46 -3.41 -3.27
C TYR A 44 -8.34 -4.24 -1.99
N THR A 45 -7.19 -4.88 -1.80
CA THR A 45 -6.84 -5.65 -0.59
C THR A 45 -6.56 -4.73 0.59
N PHE A 46 -5.91 -3.61 0.29
CA PHE A 46 -5.64 -2.50 1.21
C PHE A 46 -5.89 -1.19 0.50
N GLU A 47 -6.19 -0.15 1.28
CA GLU A 47 -6.39 1.19 0.74
C GLU A 47 -5.86 2.23 1.73
N SER A 48 -5.27 3.28 1.19
CA SER A 48 -4.99 4.54 1.89
C SER A 48 -6.03 5.59 1.48
N ASN A 49 -5.78 6.86 1.74
CA ASN A 49 -6.69 7.93 1.32
C ASN A 49 -6.68 8.07 -0.20
N LEU A 50 -5.49 8.01 -0.81
CA LEU A 50 -5.30 8.26 -2.23
C LEU A 50 -5.06 7.01 -3.08
N HIS A 51 -4.56 5.94 -2.46
CA HIS A 51 -4.12 4.75 -3.18
C HIS A 51 -4.93 3.51 -2.83
N GLY A 52 -5.15 2.67 -3.84
CA GLY A 52 -5.62 1.31 -3.69
C GLY A 52 -4.46 0.35 -3.93
N LEU A 53 -4.36 -0.69 -3.09
CA LEU A 53 -3.36 -1.74 -3.23
C LEU A 53 -4.04 -3.09 -3.44
N ARG A 54 -3.71 -3.76 -4.54
CA ARG A 54 -4.21 -5.08 -4.88
C ARG A 54 -3.08 -6.10 -4.82
N TYR A 55 -3.20 -7.06 -3.90
CA TYR A 55 -2.23 -8.12 -3.71
C TYR A 55 -2.62 -9.32 -4.57
N ASP A 56 -1.69 -9.81 -5.38
CA ASP A 56 -1.75 -11.09 -6.08
C ASP A 56 -0.82 -12.07 -5.35
N TYR A 57 -1.42 -12.87 -4.47
CA TYR A 57 -0.69 -13.84 -3.64
C TYR A 57 -0.10 -15.01 -4.44
N GLN A 58 -0.67 -15.34 -5.59
CA GLN A 58 -0.17 -16.40 -6.45
C GLN A 58 1.13 -15.98 -7.14
N LYS A 59 1.17 -14.75 -7.64
CA LYS A 59 2.36 -14.16 -8.28
C LYS A 59 3.33 -13.53 -7.28
N LYS A 60 2.89 -13.31 -6.04
CA LYS A 60 3.62 -12.56 -5.01
C LYS A 60 3.95 -11.14 -5.46
N GLU A 61 2.94 -10.46 -6.01
CA GLU A 61 3.04 -9.10 -6.53
C GLU A 61 1.94 -8.20 -5.98
N VAL A 62 2.24 -6.92 -5.79
CA VAL A 62 1.25 -5.91 -5.42
C VAL A 62 1.15 -4.87 -6.53
N THR A 63 -0.08 -4.53 -6.90
CA THR A 63 -0.38 -3.42 -7.80
C THR A 63 -0.84 -2.23 -6.96
N ILE A 64 -0.22 -1.07 -7.18
CA ILE A 64 -0.54 0.21 -6.54
C ILE A 64 -1.23 1.07 -7.59
N SER A 65 -2.43 1.56 -7.27
CA SER A 65 -3.26 2.35 -8.16
C SER A 65 -3.68 3.65 -7.48
N TYR A 66 -3.78 4.75 -8.23
CA TYR A 66 -4.32 6.01 -7.73
C TYR A 66 -5.85 5.98 -7.77
N LYS A 67 -6.51 5.73 -6.63
CA LYS A 67 -7.94 5.38 -6.60
C LYS A 67 -8.88 6.58 -6.79
N VAL A 68 -8.40 7.79 -6.49
CA VAL A 68 -9.22 9.02 -6.49
C VAL A 68 -9.41 9.58 -7.90
N ALA A 69 -8.38 9.50 -8.75
CA ALA A 69 -8.46 9.91 -10.14
C ALA A 69 -7.79 8.85 -11.04
N PRO A 70 -8.54 7.79 -11.41
CA PRO A 70 -8.02 6.72 -12.25
C PRO A 70 -7.43 7.28 -13.55
N LYS A 71 -6.28 6.72 -13.99
CA LYS A 71 -5.53 7.13 -15.21
C LYS A 71 -4.73 8.43 -15.12
N VAL A 72 -4.73 9.14 -13.99
CA VAL A 72 -3.81 10.28 -13.80
C VAL A 72 -2.37 9.79 -13.69
N TYR A 73 -2.18 8.66 -13.01
CA TYR A 73 -0.92 7.94 -12.92
C TYR A 73 -1.15 6.50 -13.37
N ASP A 74 -0.19 5.95 -14.11
CA ASP A 74 -0.20 4.54 -14.47
C ASP A 74 -0.01 3.68 -13.22
N ASP A 75 -0.74 2.58 -13.15
CA ASP A 75 -0.62 1.59 -12.09
C ASP A 75 0.79 0.98 -12.11
N VAL A 76 1.35 0.75 -10.93
CA VAL A 76 2.67 0.14 -10.78
C VAL A 76 2.53 -1.19 -10.06
N THR A 77 3.10 -2.23 -10.65
CA THR A 77 3.19 -3.56 -10.06
C THR A 77 4.62 -3.82 -9.58
N VAL A 78 4.76 -4.25 -8.34
CA VAL A 78 6.06 -4.62 -7.75
C VAL A 78 5.95 -5.96 -7.03
N ALA A 79 7.07 -6.70 -6.97
CA ALA A 79 7.15 -7.93 -6.20
C ALA A 79 6.98 -7.67 -4.69
N PHE A 80 6.41 -8.62 -3.96
CA PHE A 80 6.23 -8.55 -2.51
C PHE A 80 7.53 -8.28 -1.75
N ALA A 81 8.65 -8.86 -2.20
CA ALA A 81 9.96 -8.62 -1.60
C ALA A 81 10.38 -7.14 -1.71
N THR A 82 10.23 -6.55 -2.90
CA THR A 82 10.51 -5.13 -3.13
C THR A 82 9.58 -4.25 -2.32
N PHE A 83 8.29 -4.60 -2.28
CA PHE A 83 7.31 -3.83 -1.51
C PHE A 83 7.56 -3.92 0.00
N LYS A 84 8.00 -5.07 0.52
CA LYS A 84 8.39 -5.22 1.92
C LYS A 84 9.50 -4.23 2.30
N VAL A 85 10.56 -4.18 1.49
CA VAL A 85 11.68 -3.23 1.70
C VAL A 85 11.17 -1.79 1.68
N LEU A 86 10.28 -1.44 0.74
CA LEU A 86 9.68 -0.12 0.65
C LEU A 86 8.90 0.23 1.93
N LEU A 87 8.01 -0.65 2.38
CA LEU A 87 7.18 -0.42 3.58
C LEU A 87 8.02 -0.32 4.86
N GLU A 88 9.03 -1.17 5.03
CA GLU A 88 9.95 -1.10 6.17
C GLU A 88 10.79 0.18 6.14
N GLY A 89 11.28 0.59 4.95
CA GLY A 89 11.97 1.86 4.76
C GLY A 89 11.11 3.06 5.15
N ILE A 90 9.86 3.12 4.67
CA ILE A 90 8.89 4.15 5.07
C ILE A 90 8.68 4.14 6.59
N ALA A 91 8.51 2.97 7.19
CA ALA A 91 8.31 2.85 8.64
C ALA A 91 9.52 3.38 9.43
N VAL A 92 10.74 3.15 8.96
CA VAL A 92 11.96 3.72 9.56
C VAL A 92 11.98 5.24 9.40
N CYS A 93 11.70 5.77 8.21
CA CYS A 93 11.66 7.21 7.96
C CYS A 93 10.66 7.91 8.90
N ILE A 94 9.45 7.37 9.08
CA ILE A 94 8.45 7.91 10.00
C ILE A 94 8.96 7.89 11.46
N ARG A 95 9.66 6.84 11.89
CA ARG A 95 10.22 6.78 13.26
C ARG A 95 11.38 7.76 13.46
N MET A 96 12.16 8.04 12.42
CA MET A 96 13.28 8.98 12.47
C MET A 96 12.83 10.43 12.34
N GLN A 97 11.67 10.70 11.75
CA GLN A 97 10.98 11.99 11.78
C GLN A 97 10.41 12.33 13.17
N LYS A 98 10.93 11.75 14.26
CA LYS A 98 10.66 12.23 15.61
C LYS A 98 11.24 13.64 15.75
N TRP A 99 10.34 14.62 15.70
CA TRP A 99 10.53 15.95 16.27
C TRP A 99 10.56 15.83 17.78
#